data_AF-A0AA38XCL0-F1
#
_entry.id   AF-A0AA38XCL0-F1
#
_cell.length_a   1.000
_cell.length_b   1.000
_cell.length_c   1.000
_cell.angle_alpha   90.00
_cell.angle_beta   90.00
_cell.angle_gamma   90.00
#
_symmetry.space_group_name_H-M   'P 1'
#
loop_
_entity.id
_entity.type
_entity.pdbx_description
1 polymer ?
#
loop_
_entity_poly.entity_id
_entity_poly.type
_entity_poly.pdbx_seq_one_letter_code
_entity_poly.pdbx_strand_id
1 'polypeptide(L)'
;MGGAFGLTAKTPLDKFKYMGGSKPKLFVQDNGVHREFCENCGAFLCEYGEQNKDKFRYIMTGTLDDGPDALPPKGEFFTSQRNKWMPEIPDTFQKKKIQS
;
A
#
# COMPACT_ATOMS: atom_id res chain seq x y z
N MET A 1 0.76 -11.65 5.26
CA MET A 1 1.79 -10.74 5.80
C MET A 1 1.37 -10.32 7.21
N GLY A 2 2.28 -10.38 8.19
CA GLY A 2 2.01 -10.10 9.61
C GLY A 2 2.88 -8.97 10.20
N GLY A 3 3.27 -7.99 9.37
CA GLY A 3 4.10 -6.85 9.79
C GLY A 3 3.34 -5.85 10.67
N ALA A 4 4.07 -5.07 11.47
CA ALA A 4 3.50 -4.04 12.33
C ALA A 4 2.89 -2.86 11.55
N PHE A 5 3.31 -2.67 10.29
CA PHE A 5 2.83 -1.66 9.36
C PHE A 5 3.00 -2.16 7.92
N GLY A 6 2.31 -1.52 6.98
CA GLY A 6 2.51 -1.72 5.54
C GLY A 6 3.31 -0.57 4.94
N LEU A 7 4.17 -0.85 3.98
CA LEU A 7 4.86 0.17 3.19
C LEU A 7 4.29 0.20 1.77
N THR A 8 3.79 1.36 1.38
CA THR A 8 3.13 1.54 0.08
C THR A 8 3.62 2.77 -0.64
N ALA A 9 3.57 2.73 -1.96
CA ALA A 9 3.79 3.88 -2.81
C ALA A 9 2.55 4.16 -3.66
N LYS A 10 2.16 5.44 -3.75
CA LYS A 10 1.03 5.86 -4.57
C LYS A 10 1.48 6.04 -6.02
N THR A 11 0.84 5.35 -6.94
CA THR A 11 1.08 5.49 -8.38
C THR A 11 -0.21 5.82 -9.14
N PRO A 12 -0.21 6.79 -10.07
CA PRO A 12 -1.34 7.03 -10.97
C PRO A 12 -1.72 5.78 -11.76
N LEU A 13 -3.02 5.57 -12.00
CA LEU A 13 -3.51 4.36 -12.67
C LEU A 13 -3.02 4.29 -14.13
N ASP A 14 -2.93 5.42 -14.82
CA ASP A 14 -2.43 5.51 -16.20
C ASP A 14 -0.93 5.18 -16.33
N LYS A 15 -0.21 5.12 -15.21
CA LYS A 15 1.21 4.73 -15.13
C LYS A 15 1.41 3.32 -14.56
N PHE A 16 0.33 2.62 -14.20
CA PHE A 16 0.38 1.29 -13.63
C PHE A 16 -0.22 0.26 -14.60
N LYS A 17 0.52 -0.81 -14.87
CA LYS A 17 0.09 -1.88 -15.78
C LYS A 17 0.55 -3.25 -15.31
N TYR A 18 -0.31 -4.24 -15.48
CA TYR A 18 0.07 -5.64 -15.36
C TYR A 18 0.76 -6.09 -16.65
N MET A 19 2.02 -6.49 -16.55
CA MET A 19 2.84 -6.90 -17.70
C MET A 19 2.82 -8.40 -17.97
N GLY A 20 2.29 -9.21 -17.05
CA GLY A 20 2.23 -10.65 -17.16
C GLY A 20 1.73 -11.30 -15.88
N GLY A 21 1.74 -12.64 -15.85
CA GLY A 21 1.20 -13.43 -14.74
C GLY A 21 -0.30 -13.67 -14.82
N SER A 22 -0.84 -14.34 -13.79
CA SER A 22 -2.28 -14.52 -13.62
C SER A 22 -2.95 -13.20 -13.20
N LYS A 23 -4.25 -13.09 -13.52
CA LYS A 23 -5.05 -11.96 -13.06
C LYS A 23 -5.05 -11.95 -11.52
N PRO A 24 -4.81 -10.79 -10.87
CA PRO A 24 -4.84 -10.72 -9.42
C PRO A 24 -6.20 -11.13 -8.85
N LYS A 25 -6.19 -11.79 -7.70
CA LYS A 25 -7.39 -12.03 -6.90
C LYS A 25 -7.76 -10.77 -6.15
N LEU A 26 -9.02 -10.34 -6.32
CA LEU A 26 -9.56 -9.15 -5.68
C LEU A 26 -10.28 -9.53 -4.38
N PHE A 27 -9.97 -8.82 -3.30
CA PHE A 27 -10.70 -8.84 -2.04
C PHE A 27 -11.19 -7.44 -1.71
N VAL A 28 -12.50 -7.30 -1.50
CA VAL A 28 -13.13 -6.02 -1.13
C VAL A 28 -13.49 -6.08 0.34
N GLN A 29 -12.95 -5.16 1.12
CA GLN A 29 -13.29 -5.01 2.53
C GLN A 29 -14.64 -4.30 2.70
N ASP A 30 -15.30 -4.49 3.84
CA ASP A 30 -16.58 -3.84 4.18
C ASP A 30 -16.50 -2.30 4.12
N ASN A 31 -15.31 -1.73 4.34
CA ASN A 31 -15.06 -0.29 4.22
C ASN A 31 -14.83 0.20 2.78
N GLY A 32 -15.02 -0.66 1.77
CA GLY A 32 -14.86 -0.34 0.35
C GLY A 32 -13.41 -0.26 -0.13
N VAL A 33 -12.44 -0.73 0.66
CA VAL A 33 -11.05 -0.84 0.21
C VAL A 33 -10.85 -2.16 -0.55
N HIS A 34 -10.41 -2.03 -1.79
CA HIS A 34 -10.02 -3.12 -2.68
C HIS A 34 -8.57 -3.48 -2.43
N ARG A 35 -8.29 -4.78 -2.31
CA ARG A 35 -6.94 -5.36 -2.22
C ARG A 35 -6.75 -6.41 -3.30
N GLU A 36 -5.68 -6.28 -4.05
CA GLU A 36 -5.32 -7.23 -5.11
C GLU A 36 -4.14 -8.09 -4.69
N PHE A 37 -4.26 -9.40 -4.85
CA PHE A 37 -3.26 -10.40 -4.47
C PHE A 37 -2.83 -11.25 -5.66
N CYS A 38 -1.55 -11.66 -5.69
CA CYS A 38 -1.09 -12.68 -6.63
C CYS A 38 -1.83 -14.00 -6.36
N GLU A 39 -2.43 -14.58 -7.39
CA GLU A 39 -3.16 -15.83 -7.27
C GLU A 39 -2.28 -17.01 -6.87
N ASN A 40 -1.01 -16.99 -7.28
CA ASN A 40 -0.12 -18.15 -7.14
C ASN A 40 0.57 -18.19 -5.76
N CYS A 41 1.02 -17.05 -5.24
CA CYS A 41 1.78 -16.98 -4.00
C CYS A 41 1.11 -16.16 -2.88
N GLY A 42 -0.03 -15.52 -3.16
CA GLY A 42 -0.76 -14.71 -2.19
C GLY A 42 -0.06 -13.39 -1.84
N ALA A 43 0.96 -12.97 -2.58
CA ALA A 43 1.61 -11.68 -2.39
C ALA A 43 0.60 -10.53 -2.54
N PHE A 44 0.64 -9.57 -1.63
CA PHE A 44 -0.20 -8.38 -1.69
C PHE A 44 0.42 -7.40 -2.69
N LEU A 45 -0.30 -7.11 -3.78
CA LEU A 45 0.23 -6.32 -4.90
C LEU A 45 -0.08 -4.84 -4.72
N CYS A 46 -1.36 -4.52 -4.55
CA CYS A 46 -1.81 -3.15 -4.38
C CYS A 46 -3.18 -3.03 -3.71
N GLU A 47 -3.48 -1.85 -3.20
CA GLU A 47 -4.82 -1.48 -2.73
C GLU A 47 -5.28 -0.12 -3.24
N TYR A 48 -6.60 0.09 -3.21
CA TYR A 48 -7.26 1.34 -3.56
C TYR A 48 -8.67 1.37 -2.95
N GLY A 49 -9.16 2.57 -2.63
CA GLY A 49 -10.57 2.73 -2.23
C GLY A 49 -11.49 2.77 -3.45
N GLU A 50 -12.74 2.34 -3.30
CA GLU A 50 -13.77 2.37 -4.37
C GLU A 50 -13.82 3.72 -5.09
N GLN A 51 -13.82 4.84 -4.36
CA GLN A 51 -13.87 6.20 -4.91
C GLN A 51 -12.64 6.60 -5.75
N ASN A 52 -11.55 5.84 -5.64
CA ASN A 52 -10.27 6.11 -6.30
C ASN A 52 -9.87 5.00 -7.28
N LYS A 53 -10.75 4.03 -7.56
CA LYS A 53 -10.46 2.87 -8.41
C LYS A 53 -9.98 3.23 -9.82
N ASP A 54 -10.40 4.38 -10.34
CA ASP A 54 -10.02 4.88 -11.67
C ASP A 54 -8.90 5.93 -11.63
N LYS A 55 -8.30 6.19 -10.46
CA LYS A 55 -7.34 7.29 -10.27
C LYS A 55 -5.92 6.81 -9.98
N PHE A 56 -5.75 5.94 -8.99
CA PHE A 56 -4.43 5.51 -8.53
C PHE A 56 -4.45 4.14 -7.85
N ARG A 57 -3.27 3.60 -7.59
CA ARG A 57 -3.01 2.42 -6.76
C ARG A 57 -2.01 2.76 -5.66
N TYR A 58 -2.18 2.18 -4.48
CA TYR A 58 -1.11 2.04 -3.50
C TYR A 58 -0.46 0.69 -3.71
N ILE A 59 0.72 0.67 -4.32
CA ILE A 59 1.49 -0.56 -4.55
C ILE A 59 2.31 -0.92 -3.32
N MET A 60 2.45 -2.20 -3.00
CA MET A 60 3.29 -2.65 -1.89
C MET A 60 4.76 -2.57 -2.31
N THR A 61 5.56 -1.68 -1.70
CA THR A 61 6.95 -1.47 -2.18
C THR A 61 7.86 -2.68 -1.97
N GLY A 62 7.49 -3.59 -1.06
CA GLY A 62 8.16 -4.87 -0.89
C GLY A 62 8.06 -5.81 -2.11
N THR A 63 7.23 -5.49 -3.11
CA THR A 63 7.16 -6.24 -4.37
C THR A 63 7.97 -5.61 -5.50
N LEU A 64 8.75 -4.56 -5.24
CA LEU A 64 9.65 -3.96 -6.22
C LEU A 64 10.98 -4.73 -6.26
N ASP A 65 11.61 -4.80 -7.44
CA ASP A 65 12.88 -5.51 -7.63
C ASP A 65 14.01 -4.92 -6.77
N ASP A 66 14.09 -3.58 -6.72
CA ASP A 66 15.02 -2.83 -5.87
C ASP A 66 14.51 -2.70 -4.41
N GLY A 67 13.42 -3.38 -4.07
CA GLY A 67 12.82 -3.39 -2.75
C GLY A 67 12.29 -2.03 -2.28
N PRO A 68 12.14 -1.84 -0.96
CA PRO A 68 11.59 -0.61 -0.40
C PRO A 68 12.52 0.61 -0.53
N ASP A 69 13.82 0.39 -0.74
CA ASP A 69 14.82 1.47 -0.83
C ASP A 69 14.68 2.30 -2.11
N ALA A 70 14.07 1.74 -3.17
CA ALA A 70 13.75 2.48 -4.39
C ALA A 70 12.75 3.62 -4.14
N LEU A 71 11.90 3.50 -3.11
CA LEU A 71 10.87 4.47 -2.77
C LEU A 71 10.81 4.67 -1.25
N PRO A 72 11.78 5.42 -0.67
CA PRO A 72 11.83 5.63 0.76
C PRO A 72 10.58 6.38 1.24
N PRO A 73 10.12 6.13 2.49
CA PRO A 73 8.94 6.76 3.05
C PRO A 73 9.06 8.29 3.03
N LYS A 74 8.01 8.97 2.58
CA LYS A 74 7.86 10.43 2.69
C LYS A 74 6.83 10.85 3.74
N GLY A 75 6.11 9.87 4.30
CA GLY A 75 5.09 10.10 5.30
C GLY A 75 4.61 8.81 5.94
N GLU A 76 4.18 8.95 7.19
CA GLU A 76 3.59 7.89 7.98
C GLU A 76 2.12 8.24 8.27
N PHE A 77 1.24 7.29 8.06
CA PHE A 77 -0.21 7.46 8.26
C PHE A 77 -0.69 6.60 9.42
N PHE A 78 -1.80 7.01 10.04
CA PHE A 78 -2.38 6.38 11.22
C PHE A 78 -1.43 6.33 12.42
N THR A 79 -0.57 7.34 12.56
CA THR A 79 0.50 7.33 13.57
C THR A 79 -0.02 7.37 15.01
N SER A 80 -1.30 7.69 15.23
CA SER A 80 -1.94 7.49 16.55
C SER A 80 -2.08 6.02 16.95
N GLN A 81 -1.98 5.10 15.99
CA GLN A 81 -2.01 3.64 16.20
C GLN A 81 -0.60 3.03 16.13
N ARG A 82 0.46 3.85 16.04
CA ARG A 82 1.84 3.35 16.01
C ARG A 82 2.13 2.56 17.29
N ASN A 83 2.73 1.38 17.12
CA ASN A 83 3.22 0.59 18.25
C ASN A 83 4.24 1.39 19.07
N LYS A 84 4.12 1.38 20.40
CA LYS A 84 4.95 2.21 21.30
C LYS A 84 6.46 1.97 21.17
N TRP A 85 6.87 0.77 20.77
CA TRP A 85 8.27 0.38 20.59
C TRP A 85 8.87 0.84 19.25
N MET A 86 8.03 1.32 18.33
CA MET A 86 8.46 1.71 16.99
C MET A 86 8.76 3.21 16.97
N PRO A 87 9.98 3.62 16.62
CA PRO A 87 10.30 5.05 16.50
C PRO A 87 9.59 5.66 15.29
N GLU A 88 9.52 6.99 15.29
CA GLU A 88 9.18 7.76 14.10
C GLU A 88 10.30 7.71 13.07
N ILE A 89 9.94 7.70 11.79
CA ILE A 89 10.93 7.86 10.72
C ILE A 89 11.25 9.36 10.59
N PRO A 90 12.52 9.78 10.77
CA PRO A 90 12.90 11.19 10.67
C PRO A 90 12.49 11.83 9.35
N ASP A 91 12.17 13.13 9.39
CA ASP A 91 11.87 13.96 8.21
C ASP A 91 10.69 13.48 7.35
N THR A 92 9.80 12.66 7.92
CA THR A 92 8.58 12.19 7.23
C THR A 92 7.33 12.90 7.74
N PHE A 93 6.37 13.14 6.84
CA PHE A 93 5.07 13.71 7.21
C PHE A 93 4.28 12.78 8.14
N GLN A 94 3.83 13.28 9.30
CA GLN A 94 3.13 12.47 10.30
C GLN A 94 1.61 12.72 10.28
N LYS A 95 0.84 11.79 9.72
CA LYS A 95 -0.64 11.84 9.74
C LYS A 95 -1.19 10.94 10.85
N LYS A 96 -1.60 11.55 11.97
CA LYS A 96 -2.14 10.82 13.12
C LYS A 96 -3.42 10.02 12.82
N LYS A 97 -4.40 10.65 12.16
CA LYS A 97 -5.69 10.06 11.78
C LYS A 97 -6.11 10.59 10.41
N ILE A 98 -6.85 9.78 9.65
CA ILE A 98 -7.57 10.28 8.47
C ILE A 98 -8.88 10.89 8.98
N GLN A 99 -9.12 12.17 8.72
CA GLN A 99 -10.45 12.76 8.91
C GLN A 99 -11.31 12.32 7.73
N SER A 100 -12.41 11.65 8.04
CA SER A 100 -13.52 11.37 7.13
C SER A 100 -14.23 12.64 6.73
#